data_AF-A0A975GHY5-F1
#
_entry.id   AF-A0A975GHY5-F1
#
_cell.length_a   1.000
_cell.length_b   1.000
_cell.length_c   1.000
_cell.angle_alpha   90.00
_cell.angle_beta   90.00
_cell.angle_gamma   90.00
#
_symmetry.space_group_name_H-M   'P 1'
#
loop_
_entity.id
_entity.type
_entity.pdbx_description
1 polymer ?
#
loop_
_entity_poly.entity_id
_entity_poly.type
_entity_poly.pdbx_seq_one_letter_code
_entity_poly.pdbx_strand_id
1 'polypeptide(L)'
;MDKGKLLTKPSKSSIASIKEKIRETVKTNKTAKTENLIEKLNPVIRGWGNYFRHSASKRTFTSIDHAVFEMTWKWAKRRHPGKSLKWIKSKYFQQEKNRNWVFKEKRNRHSLFKMDSIPIRRHIKVKGEANPYDPKWYEYFTERAMKLQKQSIKTRQDILWIEQKGICPACQTELDKGEEWHTHHLKPKSKGGKDNLENLILMHSVCHRQIHANPNTGCLLPDASRHFIKA
;
A
#
# COMPACT_ATOMS: atom_id res chain seq x y z
N MET A 1 17.63 -26.66 -1.60
CA MET A 1 17.71 -26.27 -0.17
C MET A 1 18.78 -25.19 -0.08
N ASP A 2 18.46 -24.00 0.44
CA ASP A 2 19.42 -22.90 0.65
C ASP A 2 20.38 -23.28 1.80
N LYS A 3 21.50 -23.95 1.50
CA LYS A 3 22.52 -24.26 2.50
C LYS A 3 23.34 -22.99 2.77
N GLY A 4 23.18 -22.41 3.97
CA GLY A 4 24.00 -21.29 4.47
C GLY A 4 23.27 -19.97 4.76
N LYS A 5 21.97 -19.84 4.42
CA LYS A 5 21.22 -18.58 4.63
C LYS A 5 20.22 -18.67 5.78
N LEU A 6 20.40 -17.85 6.82
CA LEU A 6 19.42 -17.72 7.89
C LEU A 6 18.17 -16.99 7.37
N LEU A 7 17.04 -17.70 7.31
CA LEU A 7 15.74 -17.15 6.94
C LEU A 7 14.84 -17.10 8.17
N THR A 8 14.58 -15.89 8.68
CA THR A 8 13.57 -15.67 9.71
C THR A 8 12.18 -15.90 9.10
N LYS A 9 11.50 -16.98 9.50
CA LYS A 9 10.15 -17.34 9.03
C LYS A 9 9.15 -17.21 10.19
N PRO A 10 7.88 -16.92 9.91
CA PRO A 10 6.83 -17.03 10.93
C PRO A 10 6.83 -18.44 11.55
N SER A 11 6.69 -18.53 12.88
CA SER A 11 6.65 -19.81 13.57
C SER A 11 5.39 -20.60 13.21
N LYS A 12 5.46 -21.94 13.29
CA LYS A 12 4.30 -22.81 13.05
C LYS A 12 3.12 -22.47 13.97
N SER A 13 3.41 -22.17 15.24
CA SER A 13 2.41 -21.77 16.24
C SER A 13 1.73 -20.44 15.87
N SER A 14 2.48 -19.44 15.41
CA SER A 14 1.91 -18.15 14.97
C SER A 14 1.01 -18.31 13.74
N ILE A 15 1.42 -19.16 12.78
CA ILE A 15 0.62 -19.49 11.59
C ILE A 15 -0.68 -20.22 11.98
N ALA A 16 -0.63 -21.15 12.94
CA ALA A 16 -1.81 -21.85 13.43
C ALA A 16 -2.77 -20.87 14.13
N SER A 17 -2.24 -20.00 14.99
CA SER A 17 -3.03 -19.00 15.72
C SER A 17 -3.80 -18.05 14.79
N ILE A 18 -3.16 -17.50 13.75
CA ILE A 18 -3.87 -16.62 12.79
C ILE A 18 -4.93 -17.38 11.99
N LYS A 19 -4.66 -18.63 11.60
CA LYS A 19 -5.64 -19.47 10.89
C LYS A 19 -6.84 -19.77 11.79
N GLU A 20 -6.64 -20.03 13.08
CA GLU A 20 -7.74 -20.23 14.03
C GLU A 20 -8.55 -18.95 14.22
N LYS A 21 -7.90 -17.81 14.44
CA LYS A 21 -8.59 -16.53 14.60
C LYS A 21 -9.49 -16.18 13.40
N ILE A 22 -9.00 -16.42 12.18
CA ILE A 22 -9.78 -16.25 10.95
C ILE A 22 -10.94 -17.24 10.91
N ARG A 23 -10.69 -18.51 11.24
CA ARG A 23 -11.71 -19.57 11.28
C ARG A 23 -12.83 -19.24 12.26
N GLU A 24 -12.49 -18.82 13.47
CA GLU A 24 -13.43 -18.38 14.51
C GLU A 24 -14.25 -17.18 14.03
N THR A 25 -13.60 -16.20 13.39
CA THR A 25 -14.31 -15.03 12.82
C THR A 25 -15.34 -15.46 11.79
N VAL A 26 -15.01 -16.40 10.89
CA VAL A 26 -15.97 -16.93 9.90
C VAL A 26 -17.07 -17.76 10.59
N LYS A 27 -16.72 -18.57 11.60
CA LYS A 27 -17.65 -19.44 12.34
C LYS A 27 -18.64 -18.66 13.20
N THR A 28 -18.26 -17.53 13.78
CA THR A 28 -19.14 -16.66 14.57
C THR A 28 -20.08 -15.85 13.67
N ASN A 29 -19.64 -15.53 12.45
CA ASN A 29 -20.38 -14.69 11.49
C ASN A 29 -21.10 -15.52 10.41
N LYS A 30 -21.80 -16.59 10.78
CA LYS A 30 -22.46 -17.52 9.82
C LYS A 30 -23.47 -16.82 8.90
N THR A 31 -24.30 -15.93 9.42
CA THR A 31 -25.40 -15.30 8.68
C THR A 31 -25.12 -13.85 8.29
N ALA A 32 -23.98 -13.29 8.72
CA ALA A 32 -23.59 -11.90 8.50
C ALA A 32 -23.59 -11.52 7.01
N LYS A 33 -23.87 -10.26 6.68
CA LYS A 33 -23.67 -9.77 5.30
C LYS A 33 -22.21 -9.96 4.89
N THR A 34 -21.96 -10.18 3.59
CA THR A 34 -20.60 -10.42 3.08
C THR A 34 -19.68 -9.25 3.35
N GLU A 35 -20.18 -8.02 3.24
CA GLU A 35 -19.48 -6.80 3.66
C GLU A 35 -18.99 -6.87 5.11
N ASN A 36 -19.89 -7.10 6.06
CA ASN A 36 -19.54 -7.19 7.48
C ASN A 36 -18.49 -8.30 7.76
N LEU A 37 -18.56 -9.42 7.03
CA LEU A 37 -17.54 -10.47 7.15
C LEU A 37 -16.17 -9.99 6.63
N ILE A 38 -16.15 -9.30 5.50
CA ILE A 38 -14.93 -8.72 4.92
C ILE A 38 -14.34 -7.65 5.85
N GLU A 39 -15.17 -6.78 6.42
CA GLU A 39 -14.76 -5.74 7.38
C GLU A 39 -14.12 -6.33 8.64
N LYS A 40 -14.62 -7.47 9.13
CA LYS A 40 -14.02 -8.15 10.29
C LYS A 40 -12.71 -8.88 9.94
N LEU A 41 -12.63 -9.51 8.77
CA LEU A 41 -11.45 -10.28 8.36
C LEU A 41 -10.28 -9.39 7.94
N ASN A 42 -10.55 -8.30 7.23
CA ASN A 42 -9.51 -7.46 6.62
C ASN A 42 -8.50 -6.89 7.62
N PRO A 43 -8.89 -6.30 8.77
CA PRO A 43 -7.95 -5.82 9.79
C PRO A 43 -7.05 -6.92 10.34
N VAL A 44 -7.59 -8.13 10.55
CA VAL A 44 -6.84 -9.28 11.06
C VAL A 44 -5.79 -9.74 10.05
N ILE A 45 -6.18 -9.92 8.78
CA ILE A 45 -5.28 -10.35 7.71
C ILE A 45 -4.21 -9.28 7.44
N ARG A 46 -4.62 -8.00 7.35
CA ARG A 46 -3.69 -6.89 7.11
C ARG A 46 -2.71 -6.71 8.25
N GLY A 47 -3.17 -6.74 9.50
CA GLY A 47 -2.32 -6.57 10.67
C GLY A 47 -1.24 -7.66 10.74
N TRP A 48 -1.64 -8.92 10.63
CA TRP A 48 -0.70 -10.04 10.68
C TRP A 48 0.27 -10.03 9.49
N GLY A 49 -0.23 -9.75 8.28
CA GLY A 49 0.59 -9.66 7.09
C GLY A 49 1.61 -8.51 7.15
N ASN A 50 1.21 -7.35 7.67
CA ASN A 50 2.12 -6.21 7.86
C ASN A 50 3.17 -6.49 8.93
N TYR A 51 2.83 -7.17 10.02
CA TYR A 51 3.78 -7.56 11.05
C TYR A 51 4.88 -8.49 10.48
N PHE A 52 4.49 -9.52 9.72
CA PHE A 52 5.44 -10.48 9.15
C PHE A 52 6.04 -10.08 7.80
N ARG A 53 5.80 -8.85 7.32
CA ARG A 53 6.31 -8.39 6.02
C ARG A 53 7.83 -8.28 5.96
N HIS A 54 8.49 -8.20 7.11
CA HIS A 54 9.95 -8.08 7.22
C HIS A 54 10.66 -9.44 7.23
N SER A 55 9.90 -10.51 7.47
CA SER A 55 10.35 -11.91 7.52
C SER A 55 10.20 -12.60 6.16
N ALA A 56 10.80 -13.79 6.02
CA ALA A 56 10.68 -14.65 4.84
C ALA A 56 9.29 -15.32 4.79
N SER A 57 8.25 -14.52 4.56
CA SER A 57 6.85 -14.91 4.81
C SER A 57 6.01 -15.10 3.55
N LYS A 58 6.55 -14.87 2.34
CA LYS A 58 5.74 -14.83 1.11
C LYS A 58 4.97 -16.13 0.84
N ARG A 59 5.65 -17.29 0.96
CA ARG A 59 5.00 -18.60 0.81
C ARG A 59 3.94 -18.84 1.89
N THR A 60 4.20 -18.37 3.11
CA THR A 60 3.24 -18.44 4.22
C THR A 60 2.01 -17.59 3.95
N PHE A 61 2.18 -16.39 3.38
CA PHE A 61 1.05 -15.52 2.99
C PHE A 61 0.14 -16.22 1.99
N THR A 62 0.71 -16.80 0.92
CA THR A 62 -0.06 -17.57 -0.06
C THR A 62 -0.77 -18.77 0.56
N SER A 63 -0.13 -19.50 1.48
CA SER A 63 -0.76 -20.62 2.20
C SER A 63 -1.92 -20.17 3.09
N ILE A 64 -1.81 -19.02 3.74
CA ILE A 64 -2.90 -18.44 4.54
C ILE A 64 -4.03 -17.98 3.64
N ASP A 65 -3.75 -17.29 2.53
CA ASP A 65 -4.76 -16.86 1.56
C ASP A 65 -5.54 -18.05 0.99
N HIS A 66 -4.89 -19.18 0.72
CA HIS A 66 -5.56 -20.42 0.32
C HIS A 66 -6.52 -20.92 1.41
N ALA A 67 -6.08 -20.98 2.66
CA ALA A 67 -6.93 -21.40 3.78
C ALA A 67 -8.13 -20.46 3.98
N VAL A 68 -7.92 -19.14 3.85
CA VAL A 68 -8.97 -18.11 3.90
C VAL A 68 -9.98 -18.33 2.77
N PHE A 69 -9.51 -18.62 1.56
CA PHE A 69 -10.37 -18.96 0.43
C PHE A 69 -11.25 -20.18 0.72
N GLU A 70 -10.67 -21.27 1.23
CA GLU A 70 -11.44 -22.47 1.58
C GLU A 70 -12.50 -22.19 2.65
N MET A 71 -12.17 -21.38 3.66
CA MET A 71 -13.11 -21.01 4.72
C MET A 71 -14.26 -20.16 4.18
N THR A 72 -13.97 -19.16 3.36
CA THR A 72 -15.00 -18.28 2.76
C THR A 72 -15.83 -19.02 1.71
N TRP A 73 -15.25 -19.97 0.97
CA TRP A 73 -15.97 -20.85 0.06
C TRP A 73 -16.96 -21.76 0.80
N LYS A 74 -16.52 -22.41 1.89
CA LYS A 74 -17.41 -23.21 2.75
C LYS A 74 -18.53 -22.37 3.36
N TRP A 75 -18.21 -21.16 3.82
CA TRP A 75 -19.19 -20.22 4.33
C TRP A 75 -20.25 -19.85 3.28
N ALA A 76 -19.82 -19.56 2.04
CA ALA A 76 -20.72 -19.21 0.95
C ALA A 76 -21.61 -20.39 0.53
N LYS A 77 -21.06 -21.61 0.43
CA LYS A 77 -21.81 -22.83 0.13
C LYS A 77 -22.90 -23.10 1.17
N ARG A 78 -22.56 -23.02 2.46
CA ARG A 78 -23.52 -23.29 3.55
C ARG A 78 -24.74 -22.36 3.51
N ARG A 79 -24.57 -21.12 3.05
CA ARG A 79 -25.68 -20.16 2.97
C ARG A 79 -26.67 -20.44 1.85
N HIS A 80 -26.29 -21.24 0.87
CA HIS A 80 -27.09 -21.49 -0.33
C HIS A 80 -27.09 -22.97 -0.71
N PRO A 81 -27.63 -23.85 0.15
CA PRO A 81 -27.64 -25.29 -0.09
C PRO A 81 -28.35 -25.67 -1.40
N GLY A 82 -29.39 -24.92 -1.80
CA GLY A 82 -30.13 -25.14 -3.04
C GLY A 82 -29.61 -24.38 -4.28
N LYS A 83 -28.43 -23.77 -4.24
CA LYS A 83 -27.86 -23.05 -5.40
C LYS A 83 -26.64 -23.77 -5.96
N SER A 84 -26.50 -23.71 -7.28
CA SER A 84 -25.36 -24.31 -7.98
C SER A 84 -24.05 -23.64 -7.58
N LEU A 85 -22.95 -24.38 -7.68
CA LEU A 85 -21.60 -23.86 -7.39
C LEU A 85 -21.24 -22.68 -8.31
N LYS A 86 -21.70 -22.72 -9.57
CA LYS A 86 -21.53 -21.62 -10.54
C LYS A 86 -22.23 -20.35 -10.07
N TRP A 87 -23.44 -20.46 -9.52
CA TRP A 87 -24.16 -19.32 -8.95
C TRP A 87 -23.44 -18.77 -7.72
N ILE A 88 -22.97 -19.64 -6.81
CA ILE A 88 -22.22 -19.23 -5.61
C ILE A 88 -20.94 -18.48 -6.00
N LYS A 89 -20.18 -19.01 -6.97
CA LYS A 89 -19.02 -18.32 -7.54
C LYS A 89 -19.43 -16.94 -8.07
N SER A 90 -20.39 -16.85 -8.98
CA SER A 90 -20.83 -15.57 -9.58
C SER A 90 -21.32 -14.56 -8.55
N LYS A 91 -21.92 -15.01 -7.43
CA LYS A 91 -22.40 -14.13 -6.37
C LYS A 91 -21.26 -13.56 -5.52
N TYR A 92 -20.35 -14.42 -5.04
CA TYR A 92 -19.38 -14.06 -4.01
C TYR A 92 -17.95 -13.90 -4.48
N PHE A 93 -17.58 -14.50 -5.62
CA PHE A 93 -16.21 -14.59 -6.10
C PHE A 93 -16.10 -14.00 -7.50
N GLN A 94 -15.51 -12.81 -7.58
CA GLN A 94 -15.45 -12.03 -8.81
C GLN A 94 -14.02 -11.87 -9.31
N GLN A 95 -13.91 -11.44 -10.56
CA GLN A 95 -12.66 -10.96 -11.11
C GLN A 95 -12.43 -9.51 -10.65
N GLU A 96 -11.21 -9.21 -10.25
CA GLU A 96 -10.76 -7.86 -9.91
C GLU A 96 -9.36 -7.64 -10.47
N LYS A 97 -9.25 -6.72 -11.43
CA LYS A 97 -8.03 -6.51 -12.22
C LYS A 97 -7.58 -7.86 -12.83
N ASN A 98 -6.36 -8.29 -12.55
CA ASN A 98 -5.78 -9.53 -13.04
C ASN A 98 -6.02 -10.74 -12.11
N ARG A 99 -6.87 -10.59 -11.09
CA ARG A 99 -7.13 -11.65 -10.10
C ARG A 99 -8.54 -12.20 -10.29
N ASN A 100 -8.66 -13.52 -10.39
CA ASN A 100 -9.94 -14.22 -10.32
C ASN A 100 -10.17 -14.77 -8.90
N TRP A 101 -11.40 -15.20 -8.62
CA TRP A 101 -11.80 -15.79 -7.33
C TRP A 101 -11.58 -14.86 -6.13
N VAL A 102 -11.84 -13.56 -6.30
CA VAL A 102 -11.76 -12.59 -5.21
C VAL A 102 -13.09 -12.56 -4.45
N PHE A 103 -13.06 -12.91 -3.16
CA PHE A 103 -14.24 -12.83 -2.30
C PHE A 103 -14.64 -11.37 -2.11
N LYS A 104 -15.82 -10.99 -2.60
CA LYS A 104 -16.22 -9.59 -2.77
C LYS A 104 -17.73 -9.40 -2.66
N GLU A 105 -18.14 -8.28 -2.08
CA GLU A 105 -19.53 -7.80 -2.13
C GLU A 105 -19.77 -7.02 -3.44
N LYS A 106 -20.86 -7.32 -4.17
CA LYS A 106 -21.14 -6.74 -5.49
C LYS A 106 -21.39 -5.25 -5.43
N ARG A 107 -22.13 -4.79 -4.41
CA ARG A 107 -22.63 -3.41 -4.34
C ARG A 107 -21.56 -2.41 -3.89
N ASN A 108 -20.85 -2.71 -2.81
CA ASN A 108 -20.02 -1.71 -2.12
C ASN A 108 -18.51 -1.82 -2.42
N ARG A 109 -18.13 -2.58 -3.46
CA ARG A 109 -16.72 -2.82 -3.86
C ARG A 109 -15.78 -3.36 -2.76
N HIS A 110 -16.30 -3.72 -1.59
CA HIS A 110 -15.54 -4.35 -0.52
C HIS A 110 -15.04 -5.73 -0.95
N SER A 111 -13.72 -5.84 -1.13
CA SER A 111 -13.01 -7.09 -1.44
C SER A 111 -12.22 -7.57 -0.23
N LEU A 112 -12.15 -8.88 -0.06
CA LEU A 112 -11.26 -9.50 0.89
C LEU A 112 -9.80 -9.24 0.50
N PHE A 113 -9.03 -8.74 1.46
CA PHE A 113 -7.62 -8.46 1.30
C PHE A 113 -6.84 -9.76 1.16
N LYS A 114 -5.95 -9.83 0.15
CA LYS A 114 -5.00 -10.95 0.01
C LYS A 114 -3.67 -10.58 0.64
N MET A 115 -3.20 -11.43 1.54
CA MET A 115 -1.93 -11.26 2.23
C MET A 115 -0.74 -11.34 1.26
N ASP A 116 -0.86 -12.11 0.19
CA ASP A 116 0.11 -12.21 -0.89
C ASP A 116 0.33 -10.90 -1.65
N SER A 117 -0.55 -9.90 -1.51
CA SER A 117 -0.36 -8.59 -2.12
C SER A 117 0.65 -7.73 -1.34
N ILE A 118 0.98 -8.11 -0.11
CA ILE A 118 1.95 -7.39 0.71
C ILE A 118 3.36 -7.64 0.16
N PRO A 119 4.12 -6.58 -0.18
CA PRO A 119 5.52 -6.71 -0.56
C PRO A 119 6.37 -6.98 0.69
N ILE A 120 7.25 -7.97 0.58
CA ILE A 120 8.25 -8.27 1.60
C ILE A 120 9.27 -7.13 1.60
N ARG A 121 9.49 -6.49 2.76
CA ARG A 121 10.42 -5.38 2.91
C ARG A 121 11.49 -5.74 3.92
N ARG A 122 12.74 -5.93 3.48
CA ARG A 122 13.83 -6.27 4.39
C ARG A 122 14.31 -5.03 5.14
N HIS A 123 14.56 -5.18 6.44
CA HIS A 123 15.18 -4.12 7.23
C HIS A 123 16.59 -3.81 6.69
N ILE A 124 16.87 -2.52 6.50
CA ILE A 124 18.21 -2.05 6.14
C ILE A 124 19.00 -1.84 7.44
N LYS A 125 19.81 -2.83 7.81
CA LYS A 125 20.67 -2.77 9.01
C LYS A 125 21.76 -1.71 8.85
N VAL A 126 22.16 -1.11 9.97
CA VAL A 126 23.41 -0.33 10.04
C VAL A 126 24.58 -1.31 10.06
N LYS A 127 25.66 -1.04 9.32
CA LYS A 127 26.90 -1.83 9.39
C LYS A 127 27.49 -1.67 10.80
N GLY A 128 27.91 -2.76 11.44
CA GLY A 128 28.39 -2.72 12.83
C GLY A 128 29.57 -1.79 13.04
N GLU A 129 30.46 -1.69 12.05
CA GLU A 129 31.67 -0.85 12.06
C GLU A 129 31.39 0.63 11.69
N ALA A 130 30.15 0.96 11.31
CA ALA A 130 29.83 2.30 10.80
C ALA A 130 29.70 3.33 11.92
N ASN A 131 30.53 4.38 11.86
CA ASN A 131 30.48 5.54 12.74
C ASN A 131 29.85 6.73 12.00
N PRO A 132 28.71 7.28 12.46
CA PRO A 132 28.06 8.44 11.83
C PRO A 132 28.91 9.71 11.77
N TYR A 133 29.91 9.85 12.64
CA TYR A 133 30.74 11.05 12.76
C TYR A 133 32.08 10.96 12.04
N ASP A 134 32.42 9.78 11.50
CA ASP A 134 33.65 9.59 10.73
C ASP A 134 33.34 9.89 9.25
N PRO A 135 34.03 10.88 8.62
CA PRO A 135 33.81 11.25 7.22
C PRO A 135 33.85 10.08 6.24
N LYS A 136 34.61 9.00 6.53
CA LYS A 136 34.68 7.82 5.64
C LYS A 136 33.33 7.13 5.46
N TRP A 137 32.40 7.30 6.41
CA TRP A 137 31.07 6.67 6.37
C TRP A 137 29.98 7.58 5.81
N TYR A 138 30.29 8.82 5.43
CA TYR A 138 29.31 9.79 4.95
C TYR A 138 28.51 9.26 3.75
N GLU A 139 29.19 8.69 2.76
CA GLU A 139 28.55 8.11 1.58
C GLU A 139 27.62 6.94 1.94
N TYR A 140 28.07 6.05 2.82
CA TYR A 140 27.27 4.93 3.31
C TYR A 140 25.96 5.37 3.97
N PHE A 141 26.02 6.37 4.87
CA PHE A 141 24.82 6.88 5.54
C PHE A 141 23.90 7.63 4.56
N THR A 142 24.46 8.36 3.61
CA THR A 142 23.71 9.05 2.54
C THR A 142 22.94 8.04 1.69
N GLU A 143 23.60 7.01 1.17
CA GLU A 143 22.93 5.95 0.40
C GLU A 143 21.87 5.21 1.22
N ARG A 144 22.18 4.92 2.50
CA ARG A 144 21.24 4.23 3.39
C ARG A 144 20.01 5.08 3.62
N ALA A 145 20.16 6.39 3.82
CA ALA A 145 19.06 7.34 3.95
C ALA A 145 18.20 7.34 2.68
N MET A 146 18.80 7.41 1.49
CA MET A 146 18.08 7.32 0.22
C MET A 146 17.31 5.99 0.07
N LYS A 147 17.92 4.86 0.45
CA LYS A 147 17.28 3.53 0.40
C LYS A 147 16.11 3.45 1.38
N LEU A 148 16.23 4.00 2.58
CA LEU A 148 15.14 4.07 3.56
C LEU A 148 14.01 4.98 3.07
N GLN A 149 14.35 6.12 2.48
CA GLN A 149 13.39 7.05 1.90
C GLN A 149 12.62 6.42 0.75
N LYS A 150 13.30 5.69 -0.15
CA LYS A 150 12.63 4.90 -1.20
C LYS A 150 11.66 3.86 -0.63
N GLN A 151 11.99 3.25 0.51
CA GLN A 151 11.07 2.32 1.20
C GLN A 151 9.91 3.05 1.91
N SER A 152 10.07 4.32 2.29
CA SER A 152 9.02 5.13 2.92
C SER A 152 8.06 5.76 1.91
N ILE A 153 8.36 5.76 0.61
CA ILE A 153 7.41 6.14 -0.45
C ILE A 153 6.17 5.23 -0.33
N LYS A 154 5.06 5.82 0.10
CA LYS A 154 3.77 5.18 0.29
C LYS A 154 2.68 5.81 -0.58
N THR A 155 2.85 7.08 -0.92
CA THR A 155 1.84 7.93 -1.54
C THR A 155 2.36 8.59 -2.81
N ARG A 156 1.45 9.13 -3.62
CA ARG A 156 1.82 9.99 -4.76
C ARG A 156 2.54 11.25 -4.29
N GLN A 157 2.18 11.76 -3.11
CA GLN A 157 2.82 12.92 -2.50
C GLN A 157 4.30 12.64 -2.17
N ASP A 158 4.64 11.46 -1.67
CA ASP A 158 6.04 11.09 -1.41
C ASP A 158 6.89 11.10 -2.69
N ILE A 159 6.31 10.70 -3.83
CA ILE A 159 6.99 10.73 -5.13
C ILE A 159 7.21 12.17 -5.55
N LEU A 160 6.16 13.00 -5.51
CA LEU A 160 6.23 14.41 -5.88
C LEU A 160 7.21 15.20 -5.00
N TRP A 161 7.24 14.92 -3.70
CA TRP A 161 8.19 15.53 -2.77
C TRP A 161 9.63 15.23 -3.20
N ILE A 162 9.93 13.97 -3.58
CA ILE A 162 11.27 13.58 -4.04
C ILE A 162 11.61 14.25 -5.38
N GLU A 163 10.69 14.23 -6.34
CA GLU A 163 10.88 14.86 -7.66
C GLU A 163 11.13 16.38 -7.55
N GLN A 164 10.49 17.03 -6.59
CA GLN A 164 10.64 18.46 -6.30
C GLN A 164 11.78 18.78 -5.32
N LYS A 165 12.57 17.78 -4.92
CA LYS A 165 13.64 17.93 -3.92
C LYS A 165 13.15 18.54 -2.59
N GLY A 166 11.89 18.29 -2.25
CA GLY A 166 11.24 18.83 -1.05
C GLY A 166 10.95 20.32 -1.11
N ILE A 167 10.96 20.96 -2.29
CA ILE A 167 10.74 22.41 -2.44
C ILE A 167 9.32 22.67 -2.98
N CYS A 168 8.62 23.64 -2.38
CA CYS A 168 7.33 24.11 -2.85
C CYS A 168 7.50 25.00 -4.10
N PRO A 169 6.85 24.70 -5.24
CA PRO A 169 7.03 25.47 -6.47
C PRO A 169 6.51 26.91 -6.38
N ALA A 170 5.55 27.20 -5.49
CA ALA A 170 4.94 28.51 -5.37
C ALA A 170 5.77 29.49 -4.52
N CYS A 171 6.29 29.04 -3.38
CA CYS A 171 7.02 29.90 -2.44
C CYS A 171 8.52 29.61 -2.36
N GLN A 172 9.01 28.56 -3.03
CA GLN A 172 10.42 28.14 -3.04
C GLN A 172 11.00 27.78 -1.68
N THR A 173 10.15 27.51 -0.68
CA THR A 173 10.57 27.03 0.64
C THR A 173 10.38 25.52 0.78
N GLU A 174 11.01 24.95 1.80
CA GLU A 174 10.93 23.51 2.08
C GLU A 174 9.51 23.07 2.44
N LEU A 175 9.13 21.88 1.96
CA LEU A 175 7.93 21.15 2.32
C LEU A 175 8.25 20.30 3.55
N ASP A 176 8.07 20.90 4.72
CA ASP A 176 8.38 20.28 6.00
C ASP A 176 7.40 19.18 6.37
N LYS A 177 7.92 18.07 6.93
CA LYS A 177 7.13 16.86 7.29
C LYS A 177 6.05 17.10 8.36
N GLY A 178 6.04 18.26 9.00
CA GLY A 178 5.03 18.66 9.99
C GLY A 178 3.85 19.44 9.40
N GLU A 179 3.91 19.86 8.14
CA GLU A 179 2.90 20.69 7.50
C GLU A 179 1.97 19.89 6.59
N GLU A 180 0.74 20.36 6.41
CA GLU A 180 -0.22 19.74 5.49
C GLU A 180 0.07 20.17 4.04
N TRP A 181 0.16 19.19 3.14
CA TRP A 181 0.45 19.41 1.72
C TRP A 181 -0.69 18.97 0.82
N HIS A 182 -0.92 19.72 -0.25
CA HIS A 182 -1.91 19.41 -1.27
C HIS A 182 -1.25 19.14 -2.62
N THR A 183 -1.88 18.28 -3.42
CA THR A 183 -1.49 18.06 -4.81
C THR A 183 -2.27 18.98 -5.74
N HIS A 184 -1.56 19.79 -6.53
CA HIS A 184 -2.13 20.68 -7.54
C HIS A 184 -2.01 20.06 -8.94
N HIS A 185 -3.01 20.27 -9.80
CA HIS A 185 -2.95 19.88 -11.20
C HIS A 185 -2.38 21.02 -12.05
N LEU A 186 -1.27 20.78 -12.76
CA LEU A 186 -0.68 21.77 -13.68
C LEU A 186 -1.67 22.16 -14.79
N LYS A 187 -2.29 21.16 -15.42
CA LYS A 187 -3.47 21.34 -16.27
C LYS A 187 -4.71 20.99 -15.46
N PRO A 188 -5.65 21.94 -15.24
CA PRO A 188 -6.88 21.67 -14.51
C PRO A 188 -7.71 20.54 -15.17
N LYS A 189 -8.41 19.75 -14.35
CA LYS A 189 -9.29 18.67 -14.84
C LYS A 189 -10.38 19.17 -15.79
N SER A 190 -10.95 20.35 -15.52
CA SER A 190 -11.93 21.00 -16.39
C SER A 190 -11.40 21.32 -17.79
N LYS A 191 -10.08 21.53 -17.93
CA LYS A 191 -9.39 21.74 -19.21
C LYS A 191 -8.79 20.44 -19.78
N GLY A 192 -9.28 19.28 -19.34
CA GLY A 192 -8.81 17.96 -19.80
C GLY A 192 -7.47 17.51 -19.20
N GLY A 193 -7.06 18.07 -18.06
CA GLY A 193 -5.90 17.59 -17.31
C GLY A 193 -6.10 16.20 -16.73
N LYS A 194 -5.10 15.33 -16.90
CA LYS A 194 -5.13 13.95 -16.37
C LYS A 194 -4.74 13.92 -14.89
N ASP A 195 -5.26 12.95 -14.16
CA ASP A 195 -4.87 12.70 -12.76
C ASP A 195 -3.68 11.73 -12.71
N ASN A 196 -2.54 12.11 -13.29
CA ASN A 196 -1.29 11.33 -13.32
C ASN A 196 -0.14 12.12 -12.67
N LEU A 197 0.94 11.44 -12.26
CA LEU A 197 2.08 12.11 -11.60
C LEU A 197 2.68 13.20 -12.49
N GLU A 198 2.64 13.01 -13.81
CA GLU A 198 3.14 13.98 -14.78
C GLU A 198 2.39 15.33 -14.76
N ASN A 199 1.14 15.35 -14.34
CA ASN A 199 0.30 16.55 -14.29
C ASN A 199 0.09 17.05 -12.85
N LEU A 200 0.82 16.50 -11.88
CA LEU A 200 0.69 16.86 -10.46
C LEU A 200 1.96 17.52 -9.94
N ILE A 201 1.78 18.47 -9.02
CA ILE A 201 2.84 19.03 -8.17
C ILE A 201 2.37 19.06 -6.72
N LEU A 202 3.30 18.93 -5.78
CA LEU A 202 3.08 19.03 -4.34
C LEU A 202 3.34 20.46 -3.86
N MET A 203 2.46 20.99 -3.02
CA MET A 203 2.55 22.35 -2.50
C MET A 203 2.06 22.40 -1.06
N HIS A 204 2.44 23.44 -0.31
CA HIS A 204 1.78 23.77 0.96
C HIS A 204 0.27 23.96 0.74
N SER A 205 -0.55 23.54 1.71
CA SER A 205 -2.00 23.74 1.65
C SER A 205 -2.40 25.21 1.51
N VAL A 206 -1.62 26.13 2.10
CA VAL A 206 -1.81 27.60 1.98
C VAL A 206 -1.52 28.08 0.56
N CYS A 207 -0.36 27.74 0.00
CA CYS A 207 0.00 28.08 -1.38
C CYS A 207 -1.04 27.55 -2.38
N HIS A 208 -1.50 26.31 -2.17
CA HIS A 208 -2.55 25.71 -2.99
C HIS A 208 -3.86 26.53 -2.94
N ARG A 209 -4.29 26.95 -1.74
CA ARG A 209 -5.50 27.78 -1.58
C ARG A 209 -5.35 29.14 -2.27
N GLN A 210 -4.19 29.78 -2.15
CA GLN A 210 -3.93 31.08 -2.76
C GLN A 210 -4.03 31.03 -4.30
N ILE A 211 -3.53 29.97 -4.93
CA ILE A 211 -3.64 29.78 -6.38
C ILE A 211 -5.10 29.61 -6.84
N HIS A 212 -5.92 28.86 -6.10
CA HIS A 212 -7.34 28.71 -6.42
C HIS A 212 -8.16 29.97 -6.12
N ALA A 213 -7.76 30.75 -5.12
CA ALA A 213 -8.41 32.02 -4.79
C ALA A 213 -8.08 33.13 -5.80
N ASN A 214 -6.92 33.06 -6.46
CA ASN A 214 -6.47 34.11 -7.37
C ASN A 214 -5.89 33.51 -8.68
N PRO A 215 -6.74 33.14 -9.66
CA PRO A 215 -6.29 32.44 -10.86
C PRO A 215 -5.26 33.20 -11.73
N ASN A 216 -5.13 34.52 -11.53
CA ASN A 216 -4.14 35.36 -12.21
C ASN A 216 -2.70 35.20 -11.68
N THR A 217 -2.46 34.51 -10.55
CA THR A 217 -1.12 34.11 -10.10
C THR A 217 -0.61 32.82 -10.77
N GLY A 218 -1.36 32.25 -11.72
CA GLY A 218 -0.97 31.09 -12.52
C GLY A 218 0.33 31.25 -13.33
N CYS A 219 0.92 32.45 -13.35
CA CYS A 219 2.21 32.76 -13.98
C CYS A 219 3.43 32.69 -13.04
N LEU A 220 3.28 32.32 -11.77
CA LEU A 220 4.41 32.25 -10.82
C LEU A 220 4.86 30.82 -10.48
N LEU A 221 4.36 29.80 -11.18
CA LEU A 221 5.05 28.51 -11.17
C LEU A 221 6.28 28.67 -12.07
N PRO A 222 7.52 28.59 -11.54
CA PRO A 222 8.70 28.63 -12.39
C PRO A 222 8.54 27.55 -13.45
N ASP A 223 8.86 27.90 -14.69
CA ASP A 223 8.74 27.04 -15.86
C ASP A 223 9.21 25.64 -15.50
N ALA A 224 8.26 24.71 -15.37
CA ALA A 224 8.51 23.32 -15.01
C ALA A 224 9.10 22.60 -16.23
N SER A 225 10.14 23.18 -16.83
CA SER A 225 11.08 22.53 -17.70
C SER A 225 11.82 21.49 -16.85
N ARG A 226 11.16 20.32 -16.76
CA ARG A 226 11.76 19.07 -16.30
C ARG A 226 13.08 18.89 -17.03
N HIS A 227 14.18 19.29 -16.41
CA HIS A 227 15.48 18.77 -16.75
C HIS A 227 15.45 17.30 -16.32
N PHE A 228 15.01 16.46 -17.26
CA PHE A 228 15.09 15.02 -17.16
C PHE A 228 16.54 14.66 -16.88
N ILE A 229 16.87 14.34 -15.62
CA ILE A 229 18.02 13.49 -15.35
C ILE A 229 17.60 12.10 -15.83
N LYS A 230 17.82 11.85 -17.13
CA LYS A 230 18.02 10.50 -17.62
C LYS A 230 19.35 10.01 -17.05
N ALA A 231 19.28 9.13 -16.06
CA ALA A 231 20.34 8.20 -15.68
C ALA A 231 19.69 6.92 -15.14
#